data_AF-A0A2R4WGH6-F1
#
_entry.id   AF-A0A2R4WGH6-F1
#
_cell.length_a   1.000
_cell.length_b   1.000
_cell.length_c   1.000
_cell.angle_alpha   90.00
_cell.angle_beta   90.00
_cell.angle_gamma   90.00
#
_symmetry.space_group_name_H-M   'P 1'
#
loop_
_entity.id
_entity.type
_entity.pdbx_description
1 polymer ?
#
loop_
_entity_poly.entity_id
_entity_poly.type
_entity_poly.pdbx_seq_one_letter_code
_entity_poly.pdbx_strand_id
1 'polypeptide(L)'
;MSREFRYVGSGYFHSVLDDAANPEGGGRHEITKLLSELYGALAPLEYDSASYEASDAGPERVVLGLQENWTRIEAAMMKLKHVYQRDRDLIQAVIREMNRL
;
A
#
# COMPACT_ATOMS: atom_id res chain seq x y z
N MET A 1 19.98 16.42 -2.87
CA MET A 1 19.03 15.52 -2.19
C MET A 1 18.40 14.62 -3.23
N SER A 2 18.31 13.34 -2.91
CA SER A 2 18.04 12.20 -3.78
C SER A 2 16.59 12.15 -4.29
N ARG A 3 16.39 11.29 -5.28
CA ARG A 3 15.29 11.19 -6.24
C ARG A 3 13.91 10.75 -5.70
N GLU A 4 13.61 10.83 -4.40
CA GLU A 4 12.47 10.08 -3.83
C GLU A 4 11.37 10.87 -3.10
N PHE A 5 11.43 12.21 -3.08
CA PHE A 5 10.25 13.02 -2.79
C PHE A 5 10.14 14.08 -3.89
N ARG A 6 9.20 13.91 -4.82
CA ARG A 6 8.93 14.95 -5.82
C ARG A 6 8.18 16.08 -5.13
N TYR A 7 8.93 17.07 -4.65
CA TYR A 7 8.43 18.41 -4.42
C TYR A 7 7.96 18.96 -5.78
N VAL A 8 6.67 18.88 -6.06
CA VAL A 8 6.05 19.58 -7.20
C VAL A 8 5.51 20.89 -6.64
N GLY A 9 6.03 22.00 -7.18
CA GLY A 9 5.70 23.34 -6.71
C GLY A 9 4.19 23.59 -6.64
N SER A 10 3.81 24.45 -5.69
CA SER A 10 2.45 24.90 -5.32
C SER A 10 1.73 24.14 -4.20
N GLY A 11 2.37 23.90 -3.05
CA GLY A 11 1.66 23.82 -1.75
C GLY A 11 0.57 22.76 -1.57
N TYR A 12 0.47 21.76 -2.44
CA TYR A 12 -0.47 20.64 -2.33
C TYR A 12 0.32 19.33 -2.41
N PHE A 13 0.41 18.62 -1.28
CA PHE A 13 0.89 17.25 -1.25
C PHE A 13 -0.20 16.36 -1.86
N HIS A 14 -0.03 15.97 -3.13
CA HIS A 14 -0.81 14.88 -3.71
C HIS A 14 -0.34 13.56 -3.10
N SER A 15 -1.25 12.77 -2.53
CA SER A 15 -0.94 11.40 -2.10
C SER A 15 -0.59 10.57 -3.34
N VAL A 16 0.66 10.11 -3.42
CA VAL A 16 1.11 9.23 -4.51
C VAL A 16 0.39 7.89 -4.42
N LEU A 17 -0.01 7.50 -3.20
CA LEU A 17 -0.79 6.30 -2.96
C LEU A 17 -2.24 6.44 -3.41
N ASP A 18 -2.87 7.61 -3.33
CA ASP A 18 -4.20 7.84 -3.89
C ASP A 18 -4.21 7.70 -5.42
N ASP A 19 -3.18 8.22 -6.10
CA ASP A 19 -3.02 8.01 -7.54
C ASP A 19 -2.82 6.52 -7.88
N ALA A 20 -2.10 5.78 -7.03
CA ALA A 20 -1.89 4.33 -7.17
C ALA A 20 -3.10 3.48 -6.75
N ALA A 21 -4.03 4.05 -5.98
CA ALA A 21 -5.27 3.43 -5.54
C ALA A 21 -6.40 3.53 -6.57
N ASN A 22 -6.16 4.20 -7.71
CA ASN A 22 -7.19 4.51 -8.69
C ASN A 22 -7.89 3.24 -9.23
N PRO A 23 -9.21 3.05 -8.96
CA PRO A 23 -9.95 1.85 -9.33
C PRO A 23 -10.14 1.67 -10.85
N GLU A 24 -10.01 2.73 -11.65
CA GLU A 24 -10.13 2.66 -13.12
C GLU A 24 -8.88 2.10 -13.81
N GLY A 25 -7.73 2.12 -13.12
CA GLY A 25 -6.46 1.52 -13.58
C GLY A 25 -6.36 0.01 -13.33
N GLY A 26 -7.45 -0.61 -12.85
CA GLY A 26 -7.55 -1.97 -12.33
C GLY A 26 -6.66 -2.98 -13.03
N GLY A 27 -5.48 -3.24 -12.44
CA GLY A 27 -4.54 -4.23 -12.94
C GLY A 27 -5.25 -5.55 -13.22
N ARG A 28 -4.97 -6.17 -14.37
CA ARG A 28 -5.60 -7.45 -14.75
C ARG A 28 -5.25 -8.58 -13.77
N HIS A 29 -4.09 -8.48 -13.13
CA HIS A 29 -3.56 -9.49 -12.22
C HIS A 29 -4.04 -9.28 -10.78
N GLU A 30 -4.37 -10.38 -10.09
CA GLU A 30 -4.86 -10.38 -8.70
C GLU A 30 -3.91 -9.63 -7.74
N ILE A 31 -2.61 -9.92 -7.81
CA ILE A 31 -1.58 -9.21 -7.01
C ILE A 31 -1.63 -7.70 -7.22
N THR A 32 -1.76 -7.23 -8.47
CA THR A 32 -1.81 -5.79 -8.76
C THR A 32 -3.03 -5.13 -8.14
N LYS A 33 -4.18 -5.82 -8.10
CA LYS A 33 -5.39 -5.34 -7.43
C LYS A 33 -5.18 -5.24 -5.91
N LEU A 34 -4.59 -6.26 -5.30
CA LEU A 34 -4.32 -6.28 -3.86
C LEU A 34 -3.30 -5.20 -3.44
N LEU A 35 -2.31 -4.92 -4.29
CA LEU A 35 -1.39 -3.82 -4.07
C LEU A 35 -2.11 -2.47 -4.14
N SER A 36 -3.01 -2.28 -5.11
CA SER A 36 -3.83 -1.06 -5.21
C SER A 36 -4.73 -0.88 -3.99
N GLU A 37 -5.35 -1.96 -3.48
CA GLU A 37 -6.11 -1.92 -2.22
C GLU A 37 -5.25 -1.50 -1.02
N LEU A 38 -4.03 -2.02 -0.93
CA LEU A 38 -3.09 -1.65 0.14
C LEU A 38 -2.66 -0.19 0.05
N TYR A 39 -2.36 0.30 -1.16
CA TYR A 39 -2.01 1.70 -1.38
C TYR A 39 -3.17 2.62 -0.99
N GLY A 40 -4.39 2.31 -1.42
CA GLY A 40 -5.57 3.08 -1.03
C GLY A 40 -5.86 3.03 0.48
N ALA A 41 -5.48 1.96 1.17
CA ALA A 41 -5.59 1.88 2.63
C ALA A 41 -4.53 2.73 3.35
N LEU A 42 -3.34 2.88 2.77
CA LEU A 42 -2.22 3.64 3.33
C LEU A 42 -2.28 5.15 2.99
N ALA A 43 -2.96 5.53 1.91
CA ALA A 43 -3.02 6.91 1.43
C ALA A 43 -3.43 7.96 2.48
N PRO A 44 -4.45 7.74 3.34
CA PRO A 44 -4.77 8.70 4.40
C PRO A 44 -3.61 8.93 5.37
N LEU A 45 -2.90 7.87 5.75
CA LEU A 45 -1.76 7.95 6.65
C LEU A 45 -0.55 8.63 5.99
N GLU A 46 -0.35 8.42 4.69
CA GLU A 46 0.65 9.16 3.91
C GLU A 46 0.33 10.67 3.93
N TYR A 47 -0.92 11.04 3.71
CA TYR A 47 -1.36 12.44 3.73
C TYR A 47 -1.16 13.08 5.11
N ASP A 48 -1.52 12.39 6.19
CA ASP A 48 -1.30 12.89 7.56
C ASP A 48 0.19 13.04 7.88
N SER A 49 1.02 12.09 7.44
CA SER A 49 2.48 12.15 7.59
C SER A 49 3.06 13.34 6.82
N ALA A 50 2.63 13.54 5.58
CA ALA A 50 3.06 14.66 4.75
C ALA A 50 2.67 16.01 5.38
N SER A 51 1.46 16.10 5.94
CA SER A 51 0.97 17.31 6.62
C SER A 51 1.82 17.65 7.86
N TYR A 52 2.26 16.65 8.61
CA TYR A 52 3.17 16.84 9.73
C TYR A 52 4.55 17.31 9.29
N GLU A 53 5.16 16.66 8.29
CA GLU A 53 6.48 17.03 7.76
C GLU A 53 6.48 18.42 7.12
N ALA A 54 5.34 18.86 6.58
CA ALA A 54 5.13 20.21 6.07
C ALA A 54 4.98 21.27 7.18
N SER A 55 4.90 20.88 8.45
CA SER A 55 4.55 21.74 9.59
C SER A 55 3.13 22.34 9.52
N ASP A 56 2.24 21.74 8.73
CA ASP A 56 0.82 22.14 8.62
C ASP A 56 -0.06 21.53 9.72
N ALA A 57 0.44 20.48 10.39
CA ALA A 57 -0.24 19.80 11.48
C ALA A 57 0.74 19.34 12.58
N GLY A 58 0.22 19.13 13.79
CA GLY A 58 0.99 18.53 14.88
C GLY A 58 1.18 17.02 14.75
N PRO A 59 2.15 16.44 15.47
CA PRO A 59 2.47 15.01 15.42
C PRO A 59 1.29 14.10 15.83
N GLU A 60 0.37 14.62 16.65
CA GLU A 60 -0.86 13.93 17.06
C GLU A 60 -1.71 13.49 15.87
N ARG A 61 -1.68 14.24 14.76
CA ARG A 61 -2.44 13.92 13.56
C ARG A 61 -2.01 12.58 12.97
N VAL A 62 -0.71 12.32 12.88
CA VAL A 62 -0.16 11.06 12.36
C VAL A 62 -0.53 9.89 13.28
N VAL A 63 -0.45 10.11 14.59
CA VAL A 63 -0.78 9.07 15.59
C VAL A 63 -2.26 8.71 15.52
N LEU A 64 -3.15 9.71 15.49
CA LEU A 64 -4.59 9.49 15.39
C LEU A 64 -4.96 8.87 14.04
N GLY A 65 -4.42 9.40 12.93
CA GLY A 65 -4.64 8.87 11.59
C GLY A 65 -4.22 7.41 11.47
N LEU A 66 -3.10 7.01 12.11
CA LEU A 66 -2.70 5.60 12.19
C LEU A 66 -3.74 4.74 12.91
N GLN A 67 -4.23 5.18 14.08
CA GLN A 67 -5.22 4.41 14.83
C GLN A 67 -6.56 4.29 14.07
N GLU A 68 -6.99 5.36 13.42
CA GLU A 68 -8.24 5.41 12.65
C GLU A 68 -8.21 4.49 11.42
N ASN A 69 -7.04 4.38 10.76
CA ASN A 69 -6.91 3.62 9.51
C ASN A 69 -6.33 2.20 9.70
N TRP A 70 -5.84 1.85 10.90
CA TRP A 70 -5.11 0.60 11.13
C TRP A 70 -5.89 -0.65 10.67
N THR A 71 -7.16 -0.77 11.04
CA THR A 71 -7.98 -1.94 10.67
C THR A 71 -8.08 -2.12 9.15
N ARG A 72 -8.16 -1.02 8.40
CA ARG A 72 -8.21 -1.06 6.92
C ARG A 72 -6.87 -1.48 6.33
N ILE A 73 -5.77 -0.96 6.86
CA ILE A 73 -4.40 -1.31 6.45
C ILE A 73 -4.13 -2.80 6.75
N GLU A 74 -4.46 -3.25 7.95
CA GLU A 74 -4.33 -4.64 8.39
C GLU A 74 -5.12 -5.60 7.49
N ALA A 75 -6.38 -5.28 7.19
CA ALA A 75 -7.21 -6.09 6.30
C ALA A 75 -6.59 -6.21 4.88
N ALA A 76 -6.08 -5.11 4.32
CA ALA A 76 -5.43 -5.13 3.01
C ALA A 76 -4.14 -5.99 3.03
N MET A 77 -3.31 -5.84 4.06
CA MET A 77 -2.10 -6.66 4.24
C MET A 77 -2.42 -8.15 4.37
N MET A 78 -3.47 -8.50 5.11
CA MET A 78 -3.89 -9.89 5.31
C MET A 78 -4.33 -10.56 4.00
N LYS A 79 -5.03 -9.84 3.12
CA LYS A 79 -5.39 -10.36 1.78
C LYS A 79 -4.15 -10.65 0.93
N LEU A 80 -3.18 -9.73 0.90
CA LEU A 80 -1.94 -9.91 0.15
C LEU A 80 -1.12 -11.09 0.69
N LYS A 81 -1.03 -11.22 2.01
CA LYS A 81 -0.38 -12.34 2.69
C LYS A 81 -1.03 -13.68 2.34
N HIS A 82 -2.36 -13.73 2.29
CA HIS A 82 -3.09 -14.95 1.94
C HIS A 82 -2.77 -15.43 0.52
N VAL A 83 -2.77 -14.53 -0.47
CA VAL A 83 -2.40 -14.87 -1.85
C VAL A 83 -0.95 -15.34 -1.94
N TYR A 84 -0.02 -14.65 -1.26
CA TYR A 84 1.37 -15.10 -1.19
C TYR A 84 1.51 -16.54 -0.65
N GLN A 85 0.78 -16.86 0.42
CA GLN A 85 0.82 -18.20 1.02
C GLN A 85 0.28 -19.27 0.06
N ARG A 86 -0.90 -19.01 -0.54
CA ARG A 86 -1.51 -19.89 -1.55
C ARG A 86 -0.54 -20.17 -2.70
N ASP A 87 0.04 -19.11 -3.28
CA ASP A 87 0.91 -19.23 -4.46
C ASP A 87 2.21 -19.95 -4.11
N ARG A 88 2.77 -19.68 -2.91
CA ARG A 88 3.93 -20.43 -2.39
C ARG A 88 3.64 -21.92 -2.28
N ASP A 89 2.50 -22.29 -1.70
CA ASP A 89 2.13 -23.69 -1.49
C ASP A 89 1.93 -24.43 -2.81
N LEU A 90 1.29 -23.77 -3.80
CA LEU A 90 1.14 -24.29 -5.15
C LEU A 90 2.50 -24.52 -5.83
N ILE A 91 3.40 -23.54 -5.79
CA ILE A 91 4.74 -23.66 -6.37
C ILE A 91 5.51 -24.81 -5.70
N GLN A 92 5.42 -24.94 -4.37
CA GLN A 92 6.07 -26.04 -3.65
C GLN A 92 5.52 -27.42 -4.03
N ALA A 93 4.21 -27.53 -4.26
CA ALA A 93 3.59 -28.77 -4.73
C ALA A 93 4.11 -29.16 -6.13
N VAL A 94 4.15 -28.20 -7.06
CA VAL A 94 4.67 -28.42 -8.43
C VAL A 94 6.14 -28.84 -8.43
N ILE A 95 6.99 -28.17 -7.65
CA ILE A 95 8.42 -28.54 -7.55
C ILE A 95 8.60 -29.97 -7.02
N ARG A 96 7.80 -30.38 -6.03
CA ARG A 96 7.85 -31.75 -5.48
C ARG A 96 7.43 -32.80 -6.50
N GLU A 97 6.46 -32.49 -7.35
CA GLU A 97 6.01 -33.38 -8.42
C GLU A 97 7.07 -33.54 -9.50
N MET A 98 7.68 -32.43 -9.94
CA MET A 98 8.76 -32.46 -10.95
C MET A 98 9.98 -33.26 -10.51
N ASN A 99 10.36 -33.20 -9.23
CA ASN A 99 11.51 -33.93 -8.69
C ASN A 99 11.24 -35.43 -8.46
N ARG A 100 10.01 -35.91 -8.67
CA ARG A 100 9.64 -37.34 -8.58
C ARG A 100 9.66 -38.04 -9.93
N LEU A 101 9.76 -37.30 -11.04
CA LEU A 101 9.90 -37.79 -12.40
C LEU A 101 11.39 -37.86 -12.79
#